data_AF-A0A6D1AIX1-F1
#
_entry.id   AF-A0A6D1AIX1-F1
#
_cell.length_a   1.000
_cell.length_b   1.000
_cell.length_c   1.000
_cell.angle_alpha   90.00
_cell.angle_beta   90.00
_cell.angle_gamma   90.00
#
_symmetry.space_group_name_H-M   'P 1'
#
loop_
_entity.id
_entity.type
_entity.pdbx_description
1 polymer ?
#
loop_
_entity_poly.entity_id
_entity_poly.type
_entity_poly.pdbx_seq_one_letter_code
_entity_poly.pdbx_strand_id
1 'polypeptide(L)'
;NDLRDILAAMEKGDKRAQFAFDLYCQKIVDFVANYANKLENKIDAIVFTAGVGENTPELREQVVNSLHFANIKLDKNKNFGKIGE
;
A
#
# COMPACT_ATOMS: atom_id res chain seq x y z
N ASN A 1 7.83 0.95 16.70
CA ASN A 1 8.46 1.33 15.41
C ASN A 1 8.22 0.28 14.32
N ASP A 2 7.65 -0.88 14.64
CA ASP A 2 7.28 -1.89 13.65
C ASP A 2 5.89 -1.61 13.08
N LEU A 3 5.66 -1.88 11.80
CA LEU A 3 4.35 -1.72 11.17
C LEU A 3 3.33 -2.70 11.76
N ARG A 4 3.79 -3.88 12.22
CA ARG A 4 2.94 -4.90 12.84
C ARG A 4 2.28 -4.38 14.13
N ASP A 5 3.00 -3.61 14.93
CA ASP A 5 2.46 -3.00 16.15
C ASP A 5 1.36 -1.98 15.82
N ILE A 6 1.54 -1.22 14.72
CA ILE A 6 0.58 -0.23 14.26
C ILE A 6 -0.70 -0.90 13.79
N LEU A 7 -0.59 -1.98 12.99
CA LEU A 7 -1.76 -2.77 12.55
C LEU A 7 -2.53 -3.35 13.73
N ALA A 8 -1.83 -3.96 14.70
CA ALA A 8 -2.47 -4.50 15.90
C ALA A 8 -3.15 -3.41 16.77
N ALA A 9 -2.61 -2.19 16.79
CA ALA A 9 -3.24 -1.06 17.47
C ALA A 9 -4.46 -0.51 16.70
N MET A 10 -4.41 -0.50 15.37
CA MET A 10 -5.55 -0.16 14.51
C MET A 10 -6.72 -1.13 14.71
N GLU A 11 -6.45 -2.44 14.79
CA GLU A 11 -7.48 -3.46 15.08
C GLU A 11 -8.16 -3.23 16.44
N LYS A 12 -7.44 -2.63 17.40
CA LYS A 12 -7.97 -2.24 18.72
C LYS A 12 -8.67 -0.88 18.71
N GLY A 13 -8.80 -0.23 17.56
CA GLY A 13 -9.47 1.06 17.40
C GLY A 13 -8.62 2.28 17.74
N ASP A 14 -7.29 2.17 17.81
CA ASP A 14 -6.42 3.31 18.05
C ASP A 14 -6.40 4.26 16.83
N LYS A 15 -7.02 5.42 17.00
CA LYS A 15 -7.12 6.46 15.95
C LYS A 15 -5.77 7.04 15.54
N ARG A 16 -4.79 7.09 16.45
CA ARG A 16 -3.44 7.59 16.14
C ARG A 16 -2.68 6.58 15.30
N ALA A 17 -2.84 5.29 15.59
CA ALA A 17 -2.27 4.22 14.78
C ALA A 17 -2.86 4.24 13.36
N GLN A 18 -4.18 4.37 13.24
CA GLN A 18 -4.86 4.52 11.95
C GLN A 18 -4.31 5.72 11.16
N PHE A 19 -4.24 6.90 11.79
CA PHE A 19 -3.69 8.09 11.15
C PHE A 19 -2.24 7.90 10.69
N ALA A 20 -1.40 7.26 11.52
CA ALA A 20 -0.01 6.99 11.18
C ALA A 20 0.11 6.05 9.97
N PHE A 21 -0.73 5.01 9.91
CA PHE A 21 -0.80 4.09 8.78
C PHE A 21 -1.27 4.78 7.49
N ASP A 22 -2.31 5.60 7.57
CA ASP A 22 -2.83 6.34 6.42
C ASP A 22 -1.79 7.32 5.89
N LEU A 23 -1.10 8.05 6.78
CA LEU A 23 0.00 8.94 6.39
C LEU A 23 1.16 8.17 5.76
N TYR A 24 1.47 6.97 6.26
CA TYR A 24 2.50 6.12 5.68
C TYR A 24 2.13 5.67 4.26
N CYS A 25 0.89 5.22 4.03
CA CYS A 25 0.39 4.86 2.71
C CYS A 25 0.37 6.06 1.76
N GLN A 26 -0.06 7.23 2.23
CA GLN A 26 -0.10 8.44 1.40
C GLN A 26 1.30 8.83 0.92
N LYS A 27 2.34 8.74 1.77
CA LYS A 27 3.72 9.01 1.34
C LYS A 27 4.20 8.07 0.24
N ILE A 28 3.78 6.80 0.26
CA ILE A 28 4.08 5.85 -0.81
C ILE A 28 3.37 6.29 -2.10
N VAL A 29 2.08 6.65 -2.02
CA VAL A 29 1.28 7.14 -3.16
C VAL A 29 1.90 8.39 -3.78
N ASP A 30 2.29 9.36 -2.96
CA ASP A 30 2.93 10.60 -3.41
C ASP A 30 4.24 10.30 -4.16
N PHE A 31 5.02 9.33 -3.66
CA PHE A 31 6.25 8.90 -4.31
C PHE A 31 5.98 8.23 -5.65
N VAL A 32 5.00 7.33 -5.72
CA VAL A 32 4.58 6.69 -6.99
C VAL A 32 4.09 7.75 -7.99
N ALA A 33 3.30 8.74 -7.56
CA ALA A 33 2.83 9.83 -8.41
C ALA A 33 3.98 10.67 -8.98
N ASN A 34 5.01 10.93 -8.18
CA ASN A 34 6.21 11.64 -8.64
C ASN A 34 6.92 10.86 -9.77
N TYR A 35 7.08 9.54 -9.60
CA TYR A 35 7.69 8.69 -10.63
C TYR A 35 6.80 8.49 -11.85
N ALA A 36 5.49 8.37 -11.66
CA ALA A 36 4.51 8.33 -12.74
C ALA A 36 4.64 9.55 -13.66
N ASN A 37 4.77 10.75 -13.07
CA ASN A 37 4.98 11.98 -13.83
C ASN A 37 6.27 11.93 -14.66
N LYS A 38 7.38 11.45 -14.08
CA LYS A 38 8.67 11.29 -14.79
C LYS A 38 8.61 10.31 -15.95
N LEU A 39 7.68 9.35 -15.90
CA LEU A 39 7.46 8.34 -16.93
C LEU A 39 6.34 8.73 -17.91
N GLU A 40 5.87 9.98 -17.89
CA GLU A 40 4.73 10.45 -18.71
C GLU A 40 3.47 9.56 -18.53
N ASN A 41 3.26 9.06 -17.31
CA ASN A 41 2.21 8.12 -16.94
C ASN A 41 2.22 6.78 -17.74
N LYS A 42 3.33 6.43 -18.38
CA LYS A 42 3.53 5.15 -19.07
C LYS A 42 4.09 4.13 -18.06
N ILE A 43 3.19 3.49 -17.32
CA ILE A 43 3.52 2.51 -16.28
C ILE A 43 3.05 1.13 -16.71
N ASP A 44 3.98 0.20 -16.90
CA ASP A 44 3.65 -1.20 -17.20
C ASP A 44 3.31 -2.00 -15.94
N ALA A 45 4.01 -1.74 -14.83
CA ALA A 45 3.85 -2.47 -13.59
C ALA A 45 4.26 -1.64 -12.36
N ILE A 46 3.67 -1.99 -11.22
CA ILE A 46 4.09 -1.55 -9.88
C ILE A 46 4.43 -2.81 -9.09
N VAL A 47 5.61 -2.84 -8.47
CA VAL A 47 6.11 -3.99 -7.71
C VAL A 47 6.22 -3.62 -6.23
N PHE A 48 5.54 -4.38 -5.37
CA PHE A 48 5.72 -4.33 -3.93
C PHE A 48 6.74 -5.41 -3.54
N THR A 49 7.73 -5.05 -2.74
CA THR A 49 8.82 -5.95 -2.30
C THR A 49 9.30 -5.57 -0.90
N ALA A 50 10.24 -6.35 -0.37
CA ALA A 50 10.76 -6.31 0.99
C ALA A 50 9.70 -6.59 2.04
N GLY A 51 10.13 -6.73 3.30
CA GLY A 51 9.28 -7.28 4.37
C GLY A 51 7.87 -6.67 4.47
N VAL A 52 7.75 -5.34 4.47
CA VAL A 52 6.44 -4.66 4.56
C VAL A 52 5.61 -4.85 3.29
N GLY A 53 6.20 -4.61 2.11
CA GLY A 53 5.50 -4.71 0.84
C GLY A 53 5.05 -6.14 0.52
N GLU A 54 5.80 -7.14 0.97
CA GLU A 54 5.50 -8.57 0.78
C GLU A 54 4.45 -9.08 1.77
N ASN A 55 4.50 -8.67 3.03
CA ASN A 55 3.71 -9.31 4.10
C ASN A 55 2.51 -8.50 4.58
N THR A 56 2.28 -7.28 4.06
CA THR A 56 1.19 -6.41 4.52
C THR A 56 0.16 -6.17 3.40
N PRO A 57 -0.85 -7.06 3.24
CA PRO A 57 -1.87 -6.91 2.20
C PRO A 57 -2.71 -5.64 2.35
N GLU A 58 -3.00 -5.21 3.58
CA GLU A 58 -3.77 -3.99 3.87
C GLU A 58 -3.07 -2.74 3.31
N LEU A 59 -1.74 -2.72 3.39
CA LEU A 59 -0.93 -1.63 2.83
C LEU A 59 -1.00 -1.62 1.31
N ARG A 60 -0.84 -2.78 0.67
CA ARG A 60 -0.95 -2.86 -0.80
C ARG A 60 -2.33 -2.41 -1.27
N GLU A 61 -3.37 -2.83 -0.57
CA GLU A 61 -4.74 -2.42 -0.86
C GLU A 61 -4.93 -0.91 -0.71
N GLN A 62 -4.54 -0.34 0.43
CA GLN A 62 -4.69 1.09 0.67
C GLN A 62 -3.91 1.92 -0.36
N VAL A 63 -2.66 1.56 -0.66
CA VAL A 63 -1.85 2.25 -1.68
C VAL A 63 -2.51 2.17 -3.05
N VAL A 64 -2.93 0.98 -3.50
CA VAL A 64 -3.54 0.84 -4.84
C VAL A 64 -4.86 1.60 -4.94
N ASN A 65 -5.70 1.58 -3.90
CA ASN A 65 -6.96 2.32 -3.87
C ASN A 65 -6.76 3.85 -3.92
N SER A 66 -5.63 4.35 -3.41
CA SER A 66 -5.28 5.77 -3.40
C SER A 66 -4.55 6.24 -4.67
N LEU A 67 -4.14 5.34 -5.58
CA LEU A 67 -3.52 5.69 -6.86
C LEU A 67 -4.57 6.12 -7.91
N HIS A 68 -5.32 7.18 -7.62
CA HIS A 68 -6.45 7.63 -8.45
C HIS A 68 -6.09 8.02 -9.90
N PHE A 69 -4.82 8.36 -10.15
CA PHE A 69 -4.33 8.69 -11.50
C PHE A 69 -4.03 7.45 -12.35
N ALA A 70 -3.87 6.29 -11.72
CA ALA A 70 -3.57 5.03 -12.39
C ALA A 70 -4.86 4.22 -12.52
N ASN A 71 -5.17 3.74 -13.73
CA ASN A 71 -6.33 2.86 -13.95
C ASN A 71 -6.00 1.42 -13.51
N ILE A 72 -5.65 1.24 -12.23
CA ILE A 72 -5.25 -0.04 -11.63
C ILE A 72 -6.36 -0.50 -10.68
N LYS A 73 -6.65 -1.79 -10.69
CA LYS A 73 -7.57 -2.42 -9.75
C LYS A 73 -6.86 -3.57 -9.04
N LEU A 74 -7.02 -3.62 -7.72
CA LEU A 74 -6.52 -4.72 -6.92
C LEU A 74 -7.56 -5.85 -6.86
N ASP A 75 -7.14 -7.08 -7.14
CA ASP A 75 -7.90 -8.27 -6.79
C ASP A 75 -7.66 -8.58 -5.30
N LYS A 76 -8.69 -8.39 -4.47
CA LYS A 76 -8.58 -8.62 -3.03
C LYS A 76 -8.26 -10.08 -2.70
N ASN A 77 -8.87 -11.04 -3.39
CA ASN A 77 -8.66 -12.46 -3.10
C ASN A 77 -7.20 -12.86 -3.36
N LYS A 78 -6.62 -12.36 -4.45
CA LYS A 78 -5.19 -12.57 -4.73
C LYS A 78 -4.29 -11.82 -3.76
N ASN A 79 -4.67 -10.60 -3.37
CA ASN A 79 -3.86 -9.78 -2.47
C ASN A 79 -3.72 -10.38 -1.06
N PHE A 80 -4.80 -10.96 -0.53
CA PHE A 80 -4.82 -11.66 0.77
C PHE A 80 -4.52 -13.16 0.64
N GLY A 81 -4.35 -13.67 -0.57
CA GLY A 81 -3.95 -15.05 -0.84
C GLY A 81 -2.50 -15.32 -0.43
N LYS A 82 -2.15 -16.60 -0.35
CA LYS A 82 -0.77 -17.00 -0.07
C LYS A 82 0.14 -16.63 -1.25
N ILE A 83 1.29 -16.06 -0.94
CA ILE A 83 2.33 -15.73 -1.92
C ILE A 83 3.27 -16.94 -2.05
N GLY A 84 3.36 -17.54 -3.25
CA GLY A 84 4.31 -18.61 -3.55
C GLY A 84 3.80 -20.05 -3.45
N GLU A 85 2.49 -20.29 -3.58
CA GLU A 85 1.93 -21.62 -3.90
C GLU A 85 1.71 -21.77 -5.41
#